data_AF-A0A956EFY9-F1
#
_entry.id   AF-A0A956EFY9-F1
#
_cell.length_a   1.000
_cell.length_b   1.000
_cell.length_c   1.000
_cell.angle_alpha   90.00
_cell.angle_beta   90.00
_cell.angle_gamma   90.00
#
_symmetry.space_group_name_H-M   'P 1'
#
loop_
_entity.id
_entity.type
_entity.pdbx_description
1 polymer ?
#
loop_
_entity_poly.entity_id
_entity_poly.type
_entity_poly.pdbx_seq_one_letter_code
_entity_poly.pdbx_strand_id
1 'polypeptide(L)'
;MLSVDTGIHPSSLVLRRVVWLPLLLAGCVACASTENPQSVVVINGGTGGSGAAGGSAGASGASGGVGATGGSASMGGSGATAGAGGSGAMGGSGGATGGTAGLASGGAAGGAGVGGSAAVGGSAGTAGNQSGGAGGSGGAGAVNLFFSEYMEDGQNKGVEIYNAGAPIDLSMCVLRVYFNGSSTATPDIQLDSKTLENDQVHTVCGTDTAAGGLCQQVATNKLIHSGDDAIELVCNGTTLDVIGIIGSDPGSGWSGGGISTNDQTLWRKCSVTKGNPNGFSDPSIEWESPTSGAKLDYSNFGQKSCP
;
A
#
# COMPACT_ATOMS: atom_id res chain seq x y z
N MET A 1 22.53 -74.60 -22.15
CA MET A 1 21.15 -74.56 -22.71
C MET A 1 20.17 -74.81 -21.58
N LEU A 2 19.02 -74.13 -21.60
CA LEU A 2 17.99 -73.91 -20.56
C LEU A 2 18.42 -72.90 -19.48
N SER A 3 18.18 -71.59 -19.67
CA SER A 3 16.91 -70.83 -19.63
C SER A 3 16.47 -70.58 -18.18
N VAL A 4 16.79 -69.36 -17.70
CA VAL A 4 16.26 -68.77 -16.47
C VAL A 4 15.34 -67.65 -16.95
N ASP A 5 14.03 -67.83 -16.77
CA ASP A 5 13.02 -66.86 -17.17
C ASP A 5 12.43 -66.16 -15.93
N THR A 6 12.51 -64.83 -16.05
CA THR A 6 11.71 -63.71 -15.54
C THR A 6 10.95 -63.75 -14.21
N GLY A 7 10.97 -62.57 -13.56
CA GLY A 7 9.79 -62.06 -12.87
C GLY A 7 10.08 -61.17 -11.66
N ILE A 8 10.56 -59.94 -11.88
CA ILE A 8 10.50 -58.88 -10.86
C ILE A 8 9.22 -58.07 -11.07
N HIS A 9 8.29 -58.17 -10.12
CA HIS A 9 7.22 -57.19 -9.88
C HIS A 9 7.46 -56.57 -8.50
N PRO A 10 7.60 -55.23 -8.36
CA PRO A 10 7.63 -54.60 -7.05
C PRO A 10 6.20 -54.39 -6.53
N SER A 11 5.89 -55.05 -5.41
CA SER A 11 4.67 -54.88 -4.64
C SER A 11 4.69 -53.56 -3.85
N SER A 12 3.70 -52.71 -4.11
CA SER A 12 2.94 -51.89 -3.16
C SER A 12 3.68 -51.31 -1.94
N LEU A 13 3.98 -50.01 -2.02
CA LEU A 13 4.35 -49.13 -0.91
C LEU A 13 3.20 -49.05 0.12
N VAL A 14 3.45 -49.48 1.37
CA VAL A 14 2.52 -49.29 2.49
C VAL A 14 2.77 -47.92 3.12
N LEU A 15 1.83 -47.00 2.93
CA LEU A 15 1.83 -45.68 3.57
C LEU A 15 1.41 -45.81 5.04
N ARG A 16 2.37 -45.70 5.97
CA ARG A 16 2.07 -45.65 7.42
C ARG A 16 1.55 -44.26 7.78
N ARG A 17 0.28 -44.18 8.17
CA ARG A 17 -0.35 -43.00 8.79
C ARG A 17 0.31 -42.71 10.14
N VAL A 18 0.87 -41.52 10.29
CA VAL A 18 1.29 -40.96 11.58
C VAL A 18 0.07 -40.28 12.19
N VAL A 19 -0.44 -40.83 13.29
CA VAL A 19 -1.52 -40.24 14.09
C VAL A 19 -0.88 -39.46 15.22
N TRP A 20 -1.11 -38.14 15.26
CA TRP A 20 -0.74 -37.28 16.40
C TRP A 20 -1.85 -37.35 17.46
N LEU A 21 -1.47 -37.70 18.69
CA LEU A 21 -2.34 -37.70 19.86
C LEU A 21 -2.17 -36.36 20.61
N PRO A 22 -3.24 -35.61 20.94
CA PRO A 22 -3.11 -34.43 21.76
C PRO A 22 -3.09 -34.83 23.25
N LEU A 23 -2.06 -34.38 23.97
CA LEU A 23 -1.95 -34.49 25.41
C LEU A 23 -2.78 -33.37 26.07
N LEU A 24 -3.96 -33.71 26.57
CA LEU A 24 -4.72 -32.84 27.49
C LEU A 24 -4.03 -32.86 28.86
N LEU A 25 -3.63 -31.69 29.37
CA LEU A 25 -3.38 -31.51 30.80
C LEU A 25 -4.33 -30.44 31.34
N ALA A 26 -5.22 -30.90 32.21
CA ALA A 26 -6.20 -30.07 32.91
C ALA A 26 -5.61 -29.52 34.21
N GLY A 27 -5.87 -28.23 34.46
CA GLY A 27 -6.34 -27.70 35.73
C GLY A 27 -5.39 -27.67 36.93
N CYS A 28 -5.01 -26.45 37.34
CA CYS A 28 -5.04 -26.09 38.76
C CYS A 28 -5.30 -24.59 38.92
N VAL A 29 -6.42 -24.26 39.56
CA VAL A 29 -6.78 -22.94 40.07
C VAL A 29 -6.75 -23.05 41.60
N ALA A 30 -5.91 -22.25 42.27
CA ALA A 30 -6.12 -21.77 43.62
C ALA A 30 -5.15 -20.63 43.97
N CYS A 31 -5.68 -19.69 44.75
CA CYS A 31 -5.24 -18.35 45.14
C CYS A 31 -4.28 -18.29 46.34
N ALA A 32 -3.59 -17.14 46.49
CA ALA A 32 -3.23 -16.39 47.73
C ALA A 32 -1.89 -15.64 47.51
N SER A 33 -1.87 -14.32 47.27
CA SER A 33 -1.96 -13.17 48.19
C SER A 33 -0.64 -12.82 48.93
N THR A 34 -0.30 -11.52 48.87
CA THR A 34 0.62 -10.71 49.70
C THR A 34 2.13 -11.05 49.55
N GLU A 35 3.09 -10.13 49.44
CA GLU A 35 3.20 -8.78 50.02
C GLU A 35 4.13 -7.86 49.22
N ASN A 36 3.85 -6.54 49.28
CA ASN A 36 4.81 -5.44 49.16
C ASN A 36 5.15 -5.02 50.60
N PRO A 37 6.40 -4.66 50.94
CA PRO A 37 6.63 -3.23 51.14
C PRO A 37 8.01 -2.69 50.73
N GLN A 38 7.95 -1.43 50.34
CA GLN A 38 9.01 -0.43 50.21
C GLN A 38 9.84 -0.30 51.50
N SER A 39 11.12 0.03 51.38
CA SER A 39 11.88 0.66 52.46
C SER A 39 12.50 1.99 51.99
N VAL A 40 11.89 3.07 52.48
CA VAL A 40 12.44 4.43 52.59
C VAL A 40 13.17 4.52 53.91
N VAL A 41 14.41 5.05 53.92
CA VAL A 41 15.01 5.67 55.10
C VAL A 41 15.72 6.96 54.69
N VAL A 42 15.31 8.05 55.35
CA VAL A 42 15.85 9.40 55.32
C VAL A 42 16.71 9.61 56.57
N ILE A 43 17.89 10.24 56.47
CA ILE A 43 18.43 11.14 57.53
C ILE A 43 19.20 12.33 56.90
N ASN A 44 18.97 13.52 57.48
CA ASN A 44 19.36 14.89 57.16
C ASN A 44 20.87 15.25 57.21
N GLY A 45 21.26 16.22 56.36
CA GLY A 45 21.80 17.55 56.75
C GLY A 45 23.29 17.70 57.14
N GLY A 46 23.97 18.69 56.55
CA GLY A 46 25.22 19.25 57.10
C GLY A 46 26.12 20.02 56.13
N THR A 47 26.40 21.29 56.47
CA THR A 47 27.12 22.35 55.74
C THR A 47 28.63 22.45 56.07
N GLY A 48 29.43 23.04 55.15
CA GLY A 48 30.78 23.61 55.37
C GLY A 48 31.94 22.63 55.15
N GLY A 49 33.15 22.95 54.68
CA GLY A 49 33.82 24.20 54.31
C GLY A 49 35.35 23.93 54.33
N SER A 50 36.09 24.46 53.34
CA SER A 50 37.55 24.76 53.30
C SER A 50 38.62 23.67 53.57
N GLY A 51 39.60 23.59 52.66
CA GLY A 51 40.94 23.01 52.93
C GLY A 51 41.80 22.82 51.68
N ALA A 52 42.76 23.73 51.44
CA ALA A 52 43.72 23.74 50.33
C ALA A 52 45.02 22.98 50.65
N ALA A 53 45.78 22.52 49.63
CA ALA A 53 47.23 22.74 49.45
C ALA A 53 47.89 21.86 48.35
N GLY A 54 48.78 22.49 47.55
CA GLY A 54 49.87 21.91 46.70
C GLY A 54 49.51 21.75 45.22
N GLY A 55 49.96 22.55 44.23
CA GLY A 55 51.32 23.05 43.93
C GLY A 55 52.08 21.98 43.11
N SER A 56 52.63 22.16 41.90
CA SER A 56 52.94 23.33 41.07
C SER A 56 53.56 22.90 39.71
N ALA A 57 53.46 23.79 38.70
CA ALA A 57 54.29 24.01 37.49
C ALA A 57 54.35 22.95 36.36
N GLY A 58 54.35 23.31 35.07
CA GLY A 58 54.64 24.61 34.45
C GLY A 58 54.18 24.80 32.99
N ALA A 59 54.25 26.08 32.60
CA ALA A 59 53.89 26.74 31.34
C ALA A 59 54.86 26.38 30.17
N SER A 60 54.83 26.91 28.95
CA SER A 60 54.35 28.14 28.27
C SER A 60 54.54 27.88 26.74
N GLY A 61 54.08 28.66 25.76
CA GLY A 61 53.52 30.01 25.73
C GLY A 61 53.09 30.40 24.30
N ALA A 62 52.52 31.60 24.21
CA ALA A 62 51.97 32.22 23.02
C ALA A 62 52.83 33.39 22.53
N SER A 63 52.66 33.77 21.25
CA SER A 63 52.76 35.14 20.70
C SER A 63 52.03 35.11 19.35
N GLY A 64 51.03 35.95 19.03
CA GLY A 64 51.06 37.41 18.85
C GLY A 64 51.21 37.69 17.33
N GLY A 65 50.43 38.52 16.62
CA GLY A 65 49.47 39.54 16.97
C GLY A 65 48.71 40.08 15.74
N VAL A 66 48.31 41.35 15.83
CA VAL A 66 47.11 42.04 15.30
C VAL A 66 47.33 42.98 14.09
N GLY A 67 46.24 43.26 13.35
CA GLY A 67 45.95 44.53 12.62
C GLY A 67 46.23 44.52 11.10
N ALA A 68 45.53 45.22 10.20
CA ALA A 68 44.34 46.08 10.22
C ALA A 68 43.95 46.45 8.75
N THR A 69 42.65 46.73 8.51
CA THR A 69 42.04 47.78 7.63
C THR A 69 42.44 48.04 6.16
N GLY A 70 41.39 48.22 5.33
CA GLY A 70 41.34 49.03 4.08
C GLY A 70 41.61 48.24 2.79
N GLY A 71 40.89 48.34 1.68
CA GLY A 71 39.95 49.32 1.17
C GLY A 71 40.22 49.52 -0.33
N SER A 72 39.17 49.52 -1.16
CA SER A 72 39.06 50.07 -2.53
C SER A 72 39.73 49.40 -3.76
N ALA A 73 38.85 48.92 -4.66
CA ALA A 73 38.70 49.21 -6.10
C ALA A 73 39.92 49.35 -7.05
N SER A 74 39.88 48.63 -8.18
CA SER A 74 40.45 49.00 -9.51
C SER A 74 40.12 47.85 -10.50
N MET A 75 39.11 47.91 -11.38
CA MET A 75 39.06 48.52 -12.73
C MET A 75 40.18 48.15 -13.72
N GLY A 76 39.74 47.74 -14.93
CA GLY A 76 40.48 47.53 -16.19
C GLY A 76 40.40 46.06 -16.65
N GLY A 77 39.71 45.63 -17.71
CA GLY A 77 39.45 46.13 -19.09
C GLY A 77 39.88 44.98 -20.04
N SER A 78 39.32 44.63 -21.21
CA SER A 78 38.40 45.26 -22.17
C SER A 78 38.00 44.24 -23.28
N GLY A 79 36.82 44.42 -23.92
CA GLY A 79 36.47 44.00 -25.31
C GLY A 79 35.68 42.67 -25.46
N ALA A 80 34.55 42.54 -26.18
CA ALA A 80 33.98 43.37 -27.25
C ALA A 80 32.44 43.14 -27.46
N THR A 81 31.75 44.25 -27.72
CA THR A 81 30.65 44.51 -28.69
C THR A 81 29.30 43.74 -28.69
N ALA A 82 28.28 44.45 -28.19
CA ALA A 82 27.04 44.91 -28.85
C ALA A 82 26.05 43.93 -29.51
N GLY A 83 24.78 44.01 -29.06
CA GLY A 83 23.60 43.55 -29.81
C GLY A 83 22.32 43.55 -28.98
N ALA A 84 21.75 44.72 -28.70
CA ALA A 84 20.40 44.88 -28.15
C ALA A 84 19.44 45.40 -29.23
N GLY A 85 18.21 44.89 -29.23
CA GLY A 85 17.07 45.34 -30.03
C GLY A 85 16.21 44.14 -30.41
N GLY A 86 14.90 44.08 -30.23
CA GLY A 86 13.93 45.05 -29.74
C GLY A 86 12.56 44.39 -29.78
N SER A 87 11.66 44.88 -28.93
CA SER A 87 10.26 44.51 -28.84
C SER A 87 9.51 44.85 -30.14
N GLY A 88 8.76 43.90 -30.71
CA GLY A 88 7.71 44.14 -31.71
C GLY A 88 6.43 43.47 -31.20
N ALA A 89 5.48 44.21 -30.63
CA ALA A 89 4.43 44.97 -31.32
C ALA A 89 3.42 44.05 -32.04
N MET A 90 2.30 43.84 -31.35
CA MET A 90 1.04 43.33 -31.88
C MET A 90 0.48 44.30 -32.93
N GLY A 91 -0.15 43.77 -33.97
CA GLY A 91 -0.96 44.58 -34.89
C GLY A 91 -1.52 43.85 -36.11
N GLY A 92 -2.79 43.44 -35.99
CA GLY A 92 -3.78 43.31 -37.08
C GLY A 92 -3.72 42.05 -37.94
N SER A 93 -4.79 41.58 -38.58
CA SER A 93 -6.24 41.86 -38.55
C SER A 93 -6.88 41.02 -39.66
N GLY A 94 -8.07 40.45 -39.42
CA GLY A 94 -8.98 39.90 -40.44
C GLY A 94 -8.94 38.37 -40.58
N GLY A 95 -10.06 37.64 -40.61
CA GLY A 95 -11.48 37.97 -40.56
C GLY A 95 -12.31 36.69 -40.74
N ALA A 96 -13.45 36.64 -40.03
CA ALA A 96 -14.72 35.92 -40.26
C ALA A 96 -14.68 34.47 -40.78
N THR A 97 -15.31 33.47 -40.15
CA THR A 97 -16.75 33.25 -39.86
C THR A 97 -16.81 31.95 -39.02
N GLY A 98 -17.59 31.76 -37.96
CA GLY A 98 -18.99 32.10 -37.75
C GLY A 98 -19.86 30.87 -38.03
N GLY A 99 -20.04 29.98 -37.06
CA GLY A 99 -20.90 28.80 -37.19
C GLY A 99 -21.07 28.02 -35.89
N THR A 100 -21.99 28.46 -35.03
CA THR A 100 -22.54 27.69 -33.91
C THR A 100 -23.99 27.33 -34.20
N ALA A 101 -24.42 26.26 -33.52
CA ALA A 101 -25.79 25.92 -33.14
C ALA A 101 -26.71 25.24 -34.18
N GLY A 102 -27.15 24.03 -33.80
CA GLY A 102 -28.56 23.79 -33.48
C GLY A 102 -29.48 23.53 -34.66
N LEU A 103 -29.65 22.25 -35.01
CA LEU A 103 -30.84 21.79 -35.71
C LEU A 103 -31.95 21.54 -34.67
N ALA A 104 -32.94 22.43 -34.66
CA ALA A 104 -34.19 22.26 -33.93
C ALA A 104 -35.34 21.95 -34.90
N SER A 105 -36.20 21.04 -34.43
CA SER A 105 -37.66 20.96 -34.60
C SER A 105 -38.30 20.81 -36.00
N GLY A 106 -39.06 19.72 -36.14
CA GLY A 106 -40.53 19.79 -36.30
C GLY A 106 -41.11 19.61 -37.70
N GLY A 107 -41.90 18.56 -37.89
CA GLY A 107 -42.79 18.39 -39.04
C GLY A 107 -43.52 17.05 -39.05
N ALA A 108 -44.73 17.02 -38.50
CA ALA A 108 -45.66 15.89 -38.51
C ALA A 108 -46.66 15.99 -39.68
N ALA A 109 -47.06 14.83 -40.21
CA ALA A 109 -48.34 14.47 -40.87
C ALA A 109 -48.10 13.22 -41.73
N GLY A 110 -48.92 12.19 -41.85
CA GLY A 110 -50.28 11.89 -41.40
C GLY A 110 -50.70 10.58 -42.10
N GLY A 111 -51.71 9.86 -41.60
CA GLY A 111 -52.25 8.68 -42.32
C GLY A 111 -52.98 7.70 -41.42
N ALA A 112 -54.25 7.97 -41.17
CA ALA A 112 -55.19 7.10 -40.46
C ALA A 112 -55.55 5.85 -41.27
N GLY A 113 -55.86 4.75 -40.58
CA GLY A 113 -56.43 3.53 -41.15
C GLY A 113 -57.06 2.65 -40.07
N VAL A 114 -58.37 2.83 -39.89
CA VAL A 114 -59.37 1.95 -39.24
C VAL A 114 -59.17 0.46 -39.62
N GLY A 115 -59.56 -0.58 -38.89
CA GLY A 115 -60.45 -0.84 -37.76
C GLY A 115 -60.71 -2.38 -37.74
N GLY A 116 -61.42 -2.91 -36.75
CA GLY A 116 -62.03 -4.25 -36.86
C GLY A 116 -61.85 -5.17 -35.64
N SER A 117 -62.97 -5.42 -34.98
CA SER A 117 -63.15 -6.20 -33.75
C SER A 117 -63.19 -7.73 -33.95
N ALA A 118 -63.17 -8.43 -32.80
CA ALA A 118 -63.84 -9.70 -32.48
C ALA A 118 -63.04 -11.04 -32.59
N ALA A 119 -62.49 -11.42 -31.43
CA ALA A 119 -62.70 -12.66 -30.65
C ALA A 119 -63.01 -14.04 -31.28
N VAL A 120 -62.37 -15.04 -30.65
CA VAL A 120 -62.81 -16.41 -30.25
C VAL A 120 -62.17 -17.63 -30.95
N GLY A 121 -61.64 -18.53 -30.10
CA GLY A 121 -61.41 -19.97 -30.34
C GLY A 121 -59.91 -20.32 -30.40
N GLY A 122 -59.26 -21.00 -29.45
CA GLY A 122 -59.70 -22.00 -28.48
C GLY A 122 -59.15 -23.37 -28.90
N SER A 123 -58.06 -23.84 -28.29
CA SER A 123 -57.86 -25.24 -27.87
C SER A 123 -56.46 -25.49 -27.29
N ALA A 124 -56.47 -26.36 -26.30
CA ALA A 124 -55.43 -26.64 -25.32
C ALA A 124 -54.17 -27.30 -25.89
N GLY A 125 -53.03 -26.95 -25.29
CA GLY A 125 -51.75 -27.63 -25.38
C GLY A 125 -51.10 -27.70 -23.99
N THR A 126 -51.46 -28.76 -23.27
CA THR A 126 -50.76 -29.49 -22.21
C THR A 126 -49.68 -28.77 -21.38
N ALA A 127 -49.94 -28.74 -20.07
CA ALA A 127 -48.99 -28.44 -19.00
C ALA A 127 -47.76 -29.36 -19.04
N GLY A 128 -46.59 -28.76 -19.26
CA GLY A 128 -45.30 -29.32 -18.90
C GLY A 128 -44.79 -28.62 -17.65
N ASN A 129 -44.89 -29.30 -16.50
CA ASN A 129 -44.19 -28.94 -15.28
C ASN A 129 -42.68 -29.08 -15.52
N GLN A 130 -42.03 -28.01 -15.98
CA GLN A 130 -40.58 -27.87 -15.87
C GLN A 130 -40.29 -27.33 -14.47
N SER A 131 -40.26 -28.25 -13.51
CA SER A 131 -39.38 -28.16 -12.35
C SER A 131 -37.94 -28.11 -12.86
N GLY A 132 -37.54 -26.97 -13.43
CA GLY A 132 -36.17 -26.65 -13.81
C GLY A 132 -35.51 -26.02 -12.60
N GLY A 133 -34.64 -26.78 -11.94
CA GLY A 133 -34.05 -26.44 -10.66
C GLY A 133 -33.50 -25.01 -10.63
N ALA A 134 -33.77 -24.34 -9.51
CA ALA A 134 -32.92 -23.26 -9.04
C ALA A 134 -31.52 -23.86 -8.80
N GLY A 135 -30.74 -23.94 -9.88
CA GLY A 135 -29.30 -23.91 -9.78
C GLY A 135 -28.98 -22.56 -9.18
N GLY A 136 -28.85 -22.54 -7.85
CA GLY A 136 -28.37 -21.38 -7.13
C GLY A 136 -27.03 -21.00 -7.75
N SER A 137 -27.03 -19.96 -8.57
CA SER A 137 -25.87 -19.09 -8.64
C SER A 137 -25.79 -18.48 -7.24
N GLY A 138 -25.10 -19.18 -6.34
CA GLY A 138 -24.61 -18.58 -5.12
C GLY A 138 -23.88 -17.35 -5.59
N GLY A 139 -24.45 -16.17 -5.30
CA GLY A 139 -23.87 -14.92 -5.74
C GLY A 139 -22.43 -14.93 -5.28
N ALA A 140 -21.49 -14.98 -6.24
CA ALA A 140 -20.13 -14.63 -5.94
C ALA A 140 -20.23 -13.22 -5.37
N GLY A 141 -20.03 -13.07 -4.07
CA GLY A 141 -20.06 -11.76 -3.43
C GLY A 141 -19.07 -10.84 -4.17
N ALA A 142 -19.31 -9.54 -4.09
CA ALA A 142 -18.45 -8.59 -4.77
C ALA A 142 -16.98 -8.78 -4.32
N VAL A 143 -16.06 -8.79 -5.29
CA VAL A 143 -14.62 -8.71 -5.03
C VAL A 143 -14.35 -7.38 -4.32
N ASN A 144 -13.67 -7.43 -3.18
CA ASN A 144 -13.28 -6.25 -2.42
C ASN A 144 -11.93 -6.51 -1.76
N LEU A 145 -10.86 -6.31 -2.54
CA LEU A 145 -9.50 -6.39 -2.06
C LEU A 145 -8.87 -5.01 -2.09
N PHE A 146 -8.15 -4.68 -1.04
CA PHE A 146 -7.48 -3.38 -0.91
C PHE A 146 -6.30 -3.48 0.05
N PHE A 147 -5.42 -2.49 -0.01
CA PHE A 147 -4.29 -2.41 0.89
C PHE A 147 -4.76 -2.02 2.29
N SER A 148 -4.41 -2.82 3.29
CA SER A 148 -4.70 -2.56 4.71
C SER A 148 -3.48 -2.02 5.46
N GLU A 149 -2.28 -2.30 4.98
CA GLU A 149 -1.04 -1.79 5.57
C GLU A 149 0.00 -1.54 4.48
N TYR A 150 0.78 -0.49 4.68
CA TYR A 150 1.92 -0.13 3.86
C TYR A 150 3.13 0.07 4.76
N MET A 151 4.30 -0.39 4.31
CA MET A 151 5.53 -0.29 5.07
C MET A 151 6.67 0.14 4.16
N GLU A 152 7.30 1.24 4.55
CA GLU A 152 8.49 1.77 3.89
C GLU A 152 9.40 2.39 4.94
N ASP A 153 10.50 1.71 5.25
CA ASP A 153 11.60 2.25 6.06
C ASP A 153 12.92 1.58 5.68
N GLY A 154 13.78 2.28 4.96
CA GLY A 154 15.09 1.75 4.55
C GLY A 154 14.99 0.50 3.66
N GLN A 155 15.29 -0.69 4.20
CA GLN A 155 15.15 -1.97 3.48
C GLN A 155 13.86 -2.72 3.81
N ASN A 156 13.11 -2.23 4.81
CA ASN A 156 11.86 -2.82 5.24
C ASN A 156 10.77 -2.32 4.29
N LYS A 157 10.35 -3.22 3.39
CA LYS A 157 9.34 -2.96 2.36
C LYS A 157 8.24 -3.99 2.47
N GLY A 158 7.01 -3.54 2.62
CA GLY A 158 5.87 -4.43 2.76
C GLY A 158 4.56 -3.78 2.37
N VAL A 159 3.63 -4.61 1.91
CA VAL A 159 2.22 -4.27 1.77
C VAL A 159 1.38 -5.43 2.31
N GLU A 160 0.28 -5.10 2.96
CA GLU A 160 -0.76 -6.05 3.34
C GLU A 160 -1.99 -5.82 2.48
N ILE A 161 -2.52 -6.91 1.91
CA ILE A 161 -3.74 -6.93 1.12
C ILE A 161 -4.82 -7.62 1.93
N TYR A 162 -5.94 -6.94 2.17
CA TYR A 162 -7.09 -7.48 2.90
C TYR A 162 -8.25 -7.76 1.96
N ASN A 163 -8.94 -8.88 2.20
CA ASN A 163 -10.19 -9.22 1.53
C ASN A 163 -11.40 -8.92 2.43
N ALA A 164 -12.20 -7.94 2.05
CA ALA A 164 -13.48 -7.59 2.69
C ALA A 164 -14.70 -8.03 1.85
N GLY A 165 -14.47 -8.92 0.88
CA GLY A 165 -15.45 -9.37 -0.09
C GLY A 165 -15.61 -10.88 -0.09
N ALA A 166 -16.07 -11.43 -1.21
CA ALA A 166 -16.10 -12.88 -1.38
C ALA A 166 -14.68 -13.47 -1.45
N PRO A 167 -14.53 -14.77 -1.16
CA PRO A 167 -13.27 -15.47 -1.40
C PRO A 167 -12.79 -15.29 -2.83
N ILE A 168 -11.49 -15.01 -3.00
CA ILE A 168 -10.86 -14.79 -4.31
C ILE A 168 -9.61 -15.64 -4.47
N ASP A 169 -9.33 -16.11 -5.69
CA ASP A 169 -8.03 -16.66 -6.03
C ASP A 169 -7.04 -15.53 -6.37
N LEU A 170 -5.99 -15.39 -5.56
CA LEU A 170 -4.95 -14.38 -5.74
C LEU A 170 -4.08 -14.63 -6.98
N SER A 171 -4.12 -15.81 -7.60
CA SER A 171 -3.40 -16.06 -8.87
C SER A 171 -3.85 -15.14 -10.01
N MET A 172 -5.05 -14.56 -9.89
CA MET A 172 -5.60 -13.58 -10.82
C MET A 172 -5.13 -12.14 -10.56
N CYS A 173 -4.34 -11.93 -9.51
CA CYS A 173 -3.96 -10.64 -8.99
C CYS A 173 -2.46 -10.38 -9.11
N VAL A 174 -2.12 -9.12 -9.41
CA VAL A 174 -0.76 -8.63 -9.58
C VAL A 174 -0.60 -7.31 -8.84
N LEU A 175 0.53 -7.13 -8.17
CA LEU A 175 0.98 -5.81 -7.74
C LEU A 175 1.86 -5.22 -8.84
N ARG A 176 1.60 -3.97 -9.17
CA ARG A 176 2.42 -3.19 -10.10
C ARG A 176 3.06 -2.03 -9.38
N VAL A 177 4.37 -1.87 -9.57
CA VAL A 177 5.12 -0.77 -8.96
C VAL A 177 5.48 0.24 -10.04
N TYR A 178 5.26 1.51 -9.73
CA TYR A 178 5.49 2.64 -10.62
C TYR A 178 6.55 3.54 -10.01
N PHE A 179 7.79 3.34 -10.43
CA PHE A 179 8.93 4.00 -9.79
C PHE A 179 9.04 5.48 -10.12
N ASN A 180 9.29 6.32 -9.11
CA ASN A 180 9.68 7.74 -9.19
C ASN A 180 8.73 8.53 -10.14
N GLY A 181 7.43 8.41 -9.91
CA GLY A 181 6.40 9.06 -10.73
C GLY A 181 6.23 8.53 -12.16
N SER A 182 6.80 7.37 -12.49
CA SER A 182 6.58 6.72 -13.79
C SER A 182 5.10 6.39 -14.03
N SER A 183 4.63 6.51 -15.28
CA SER A 183 3.33 5.98 -15.71
C SER A 183 3.42 4.53 -16.21
N THR A 184 4.63 3.97 -16.24
CA THR A 184 4.89 2.59 -16.68
C THR A 184 5.27 1.75 -15.47
N ALA A 185 4.51 0.68 -15.27
CA ALA A 185 4.79 -0.29 -14.22
C ALA A 185 6.09 -1.05 -14.52
N THR A 186 6.97 -1.15 -13.54
CA THR A 186 8.11 -2.04 -13.54
C THR A 186 8.51 -2.23 -12.08
N PRO A 187 8.51 -3.44 -11.50
CA PRO A 187 8.05 -4.71 -12.08
C PRO A 187 6.57 -4.99 -11.81
N ASP A 188 6.08 -6.04 -12.48
CA ASP A 188 4.91 -6.81 -12.05
C ASP A 188 5.32 -7.87 -11.02
N ILE A 189 4.53 -7.98 -9.95
CA ILE A 189 4.63 -8.99 -8.89
C ILE A 189 3.34 -9.79 -8.89
N GLN A 190 3.36 -10.96 -9.54
CA GLN A 190 2.24 -11.88 -9.51
C GLN A 190 2.03 -12.41 -8.09
N LEU A 191 0.80 -12.39 -7.60
CA LEU A 191 0.49 -12.92 -6.27
C LEU A 191 0.44 -14.45 -6.26
N ASP A 192 0.74 -15.03 -5.10
CA ASP A 192 0.75 -16.47 -4.90
C ASP A 192 -0.61 -17.10 -5.22
N SER A 193 -0.59 -18.30 -5.81
CA SER A 193 -1.82 -19.03 -6.13
C SER A 193 -2.44 -19.62 -4.87
N LYS A 194 -3.37 -18.87 -4.27
CA LYS A 194 -4.17 -19.29 -3.12
C LYS A 194 -5.51 -18.57 -3.10
N THR A 195 -6.50 -19.20 -2.50
CA THR A 195 -7.75 -18.53 -2.14
C THR A 195 -7.52 -17.68 -0.89
N LEU A 196 -7.81 -16.39 -0.97
CA LEU A 196 -7.90 -15.50 0.18
C LEU A 196 -9.37 -15.38 0.56
N GLU A 197 -9.74 -15.97 1.70
CA GLU A 197 -11.12 -15.93 2.20
C GLU A 197 -11.53 -14.53 2.65
N ASN A 198 -12.81 -14.32 2.89
CA ASN A 198 -13.27 -13.08 3.53
C ASN A 198 -12.59 -12.92 4.91
N ASP A 199 -12.30 -11.67 5.25
CA ASP A 199 -11.62 -11.24 6.47
C ASP A 199 -10.17 -11.72 6.61
N GLN A 200 -9.56 -12.24 5.55
CA GLN A 200 -8.16 -12.64 5.54
C GLN A 200 -7.25 -11.62 4.88
N VAL A 201 -5.96 -11.72 5.22
CA VAL A 201 -4.89 -10.88 4.69
C VAL A 201 -3.81 -11.69 3.98
N HIS A 202 -3.17 -11.06 3.01
CA HIS A 202 -1.96 -11.54 2.36
C HIS A 202 -0.89 -10.46 2.36
N THR A 203 0.27 -10.79 2.94
CA THR A 203 1.40 -9.89 3.06
C THR A 203 2.45 -10.19 1.98
N VAL A 204 2.92 -9.13 1.32
CA VAL A 204 4.01 -9.18 0.34
C VAL A 204 5.13 -8.28 0.81
N CYS A 205 6.37 -8.77 0.81
CA CYS A 205 7.54 -8.00 1.27
C CYS A 205 8.68 -8.01 0.25
N GLY A 206 9.50 -6.97 0.24
CA GLY A 206 10.64 -6.83 -0.67
C GLY A 206 11.72 -7.88 -0.42
N THR A 207 12.50 -7.69 0.63
CA THR A 207 13.67 -8.53 0.97
C THR A 207 13.68 -8.93 2.44
N ASP A 208 12.63 -8.56 3.17
CA ASP A 208 12.77 -8.29 4.58
C ASP A 208 12.74 -9.55 5.47
N THR A 209 13.76 -9.62 6.33
CA THR A 209 13.93 -10.61 7.40
C THR A 209 13.42 -10.10 8.75
N ALA A 210 13.17 -8.78 8.89
CA ALA A 210 12.67 -8.13 10.09
C ALA A 210 11.15 -8.30 10.30
N ALA A 211 10.38 -8.48 9.23
CA ALA A 211 8.98 -8.94 9.32
C ALA A 211 8.83 -10.34 9.97
N GLY A 212 9.92 -11.10 10.12
CA GLY A 212 9.87 -12.47 10.64
C GLY A 212 8.97 -13.36 9.77
N GLY A 213 8.29 -14.31 10.40
CA GLY A 213 7.33 -15.21 9.72
C GLY A 213 6.03 -14.55 9.25
N LEU A 214 5.89 -13.22 9.38
CA LEU A 214 4.69 -12.47 8.96
C LEU A 214 4.67 -12.24 7.45
N CYS A 215 5.81 -12.33 6.77
CA CYS A 215 5.87 -12.23 5.33
C CYS A 215 5.38 -13.52 4.66
N GLN A 216 4.23 -13.46 4.00
CA GLN A 216 3.67 -14.64 3.31
C GLN A 216 4.24 -14.82 1.91
N GLN A 217 4.51 -13.74 1.19
CA GLN A 217 5.14 -13.75 -0.13
C GLN A 217 6.34 -12.80 -0.17
N VAL A 218 7.50 -13.31 -0.57
CA VAL A 218 8.72 -12.50 -0.73
C VAL A 218 8.92 -12.14 -2.21
N ALA A 219 8.94 -10.85 -2.51
CA ALA A 219 9.12 -10.23 -3.82
C ALA A 219 10.50 -9.58 -3.95
N THR A 220 11.54 -10.40 -3.82
CA THR A 220 12.96 -9.99 -3.85
C THR A 220 13.29 -9.14 -5.07
N ASN A 221 13.92 -7.98 -4.83
CA ASN A 221 14.29 -6.99 -5.85
C ASN A 221 13.12 -6.46 -6.69
N LYS A 222 11.88 -6.67 -6.25
CA LYS A 222 10.68 -6.22 -6.94
C LYS A 222 9.87 -5.21 -6.13
N LEU A 223 9.53 -5.55 -4.88
CA LEU A 223 8.88 -4.61 -3.98
C LEU A 223 9.96 -3.79 -3.26
N ILE A 224 10.51 -2.80 -3.97
CA ILE A 224 11.66 -1.99 -3.53
C ILE A 224 11.33 -0.49 -3.48
N HIS A 225 10.08 -0.17 -3.14
CA HIS A 225 9.57 1.20 -3.18
C HIS A 225 10.24 2.16 -2.17
N SER A 226 10.34 3.45 -2.47
CA SER A 226 11.01 4.49 -1.67
C SER A 226 10.10 5.63 -1.20
N GLY A 227 8.79 5.38 -1.09
CA GLY A 227 7.83 6.35 -0.58
C GLY A 227 7.23 7.26 -1.65
N ASP A 228 7.95 7.51 -2.73
CA ASP A 228 7.55 8.29 -3.92
C ASP A 228 7.04 7.43 -5.09
N ASP A 229 6.94 6.12 -4.87
CA ASP A 229 6.49 5.15 -5.87
C ASP A 229 5.03 4.76 -5.66
N ALA A 230 4.25 4.77 -6.75
CA ALA A 230 2.88 4.28 -6.68
C ALA A 230 2.84 2.75 -6.74
N ILE A 231 1.92 2.14 -5.99
CA ILE A 231 1.71 0.69 -5.98
C ILE A 231 0.24 0.42 -6.31
N GLU A 232 0.00 -0.33 -7.37
CA GLU A 232 -1.33 -0.68 -7.85
C GLU A 232 -1.63 -2.16 -7.58
N LEU A 233 -2.80 -2.44 -7.00
CA LEU A 233 -3.36 -3.79 -6.91
C LEU A 233 -4.36 -4.01 -8.06
N VAL A 234 -4.05 -4.94 -8.95
CA VAL A 234 -4.89 -5.30 -10.09
C VAL A 234 -5.32 -6.75 -9.97
N CYS A 235 -6.61 -7.04 -10.14
CA CYS A 235 -7.11 -8.41 -10.24
C CYS A 235 -7.98 -8.56 -11.49
N ASN A 236 -7.72 -9.61 -12.28
CA ASN A 236 -8.44 -9.88 -13.53
C ASN A 236 -8.50 -8.63 -14.47
N GLY A 237 -7.39 -7.89 -14.55
CA GLY A 237 -7.27 -6.67 -15.35
C GLY A 237 -7.98 -5.43 -14.79
N THR A 238 -8.58 -5.50 -13.61
CA THR A 238 -9.25 -4.37 -12.95
C THR A 238 -8.41 -3.86 -11.79
N THR A 239 -8.13 -2.56 -11.77
CA THR A 239 -7.51 -1.88 -10.63
C THR A 239 -8.48 -1.84 -9.46
N LEU A 240 -8.07 -2.38 -8.31
CA LEU A 240 -8.88 -2.43 -7.10
C LEU A 240 -8.45 -1.37 -6.08
N ASP A 241 -7.16 -1.10 -5.98
CA ASP A 241 -6.62 -0.13 -5.04
C ASP A 241 -5.25 0.41 -5.50
N VAL A 242 -4.93 1.64 -5.10
CA VAL A 242 -3.67 2.30 -5.43
C VAL A 242 -3.14 3.06 -4.21
N ILE A 243 -1.86 2.86 -3.90
CA ILE A 243 -1.09 3.71 -3.00
C ILE A 243 -0.39 4.78 -3.84
N GLY A 244 -0.58 6.06 -3.49
CA GLY A 244 -0.03 7.19 -4.24
C GLY A 244 -0.82 7.53 -5.51
N ILE A 245 -0.18 8.20 -6.49
CA ILE A 245 -0.76 8.57 -7.79
C ILE A 245 0.16 8.07 -8.90
N ILE A 246 -0.37 7.18 -9.76
CA ILE A 246 0.35 6.67 -10.93
C ILE A 246 0.71 7.83 -11.88
N GLY A 247 1.97 7.89 -12.31
CA GLY A 247 2.43 8.94 -13.23
C GLY A 247 2.73 10.30 -12.57
N SER A 248 2.75 10.37 -11.23
CA SER A 248 3.06 11.60 -10.49
C SER A 248 4.16 11.35 -9.46
N ASP A 249 5.15 12.23 -9.44
CA ASP A 249 6.23 12.24 -8.45
C ASP A 249 5.89 13.23 -7.31
N PRO A 250 5.72 12.77 -6.05
CA PRO A 250 5.46 13.63 -4.90
C PRO A 250 6.73 14.24 -4.26
N GLY A 251 7.92 14.00 -4.83
CA GLY A 251 9.21 14.36 -4.23
C GLY A 251 9.73 13.23 -3.36
N SER A 252 9.63 13.36 -2.04
CA SER A 252 10.04 12.28 -1.12
C SER A 252 8.95 11.24 -0.88
N GLY A 253 7.68 11.63 -1.02
CA GLY A 253 6.54 10.77 -0.75
C GLY A 253 5.26 11.59 -0.56
N TRP A 254 4.11 10.94 -0.69
CA TRP A 254 2.82 11.59 -0.43
C TRP A 254 2.69 11.87 1.05
N SER A 255 2.28 13.08 1.41
CA SER A 255 2.17 13.51 2.80
C SER A 255 0.96 14.41 3.03
N GLY A 256 0.45 14.36 4.25
CA GLY A 256 -0.71 15.13 4.68
C GLY A 256 -1.18 14.66 6.06
N GLY A 257 -1.86 15.54 6.79
CA GLY A 257 -2.34 15.25 8.15
C GLY A 257 -1.28 14.76 9.15
N GLY A 258 0.00 15.05 8.91
CA GLY A 258 1.12 14.63 9.77
C GLY A 258 1.71 13.24 9.46
N ILE A 259 1.19 12.54 8.47
CA ILE A 259 1.70 11.23 8.02
C ILE A 259 2.30 11.32 6.60
N SER A 260 3.12 10.34 6.24
CA SER A 260 3.83 10.29 4.96
C SER A 260 3.99 8.85 4.49
N THR A 261 4.04 8.61 3.18
CA THR A 261 4.50 7.33 2.62
C THR A 261 6.02 7.15 2.71
N ASN A 262 6.78 8.20 3.04
CA ASN A 262 8.23 8.14 3.23
C ASN A 262 8.61 7.85 4.70
N ASP A 263 9.44 6.84 4.90
CA ASP A 263 10.00 6.36 6.16
C ASP A 263 8.92 6.16 7.23
N GLN A 264 7.81 5.51 6.87
CA GLN A 264 6.69 5.20 7.75
C GLN A 264 5.98 3.88 7.38
N THR A 265 5.49 3.19 8.42
CA THR A 265 4.36 2.28 8.36
C THR A 265 3.06 3.09 8.37
N LEU A 266 2.11 2.71 7.52
CA LEU A 266 0.77 3.29 7.47
C LEU A 266 -0.29 2.19 7.58
N TRP A 267 -1.30 2.42 8.40
CA TRP A 267 -2.47 1.56 8.56
C TRP A 267 -3.68 2.18 7.88
N ARG A 268 -4.42 1.36 7.14
CA ARG A 268 -5.66 1.77 6.50
C ARG A 268 -6.71 2.01 7.58
N LYS A 269 -7.35 3.18 7.57
CA LYS A 269 -8.39 3.54 8.55
C LYS A 269 -9.58 2.59 8.48
N CYS A 270 -10.20 2.33 9.62
CA CYS A 270 -11.40 1.49 9.72
C CYS A 270 -12.62 1.99 8.92
N SER A 271 -12.70 3.31 8.72
CA SER A 271 -13.76 3.92 7.90
C SER A 271 -13.62 3.59 6.41
N VAL A 272 -12.45 3.11 5.97
CA VAL A 272 -12.18 2.72 4.59
C VAL A 272 -12.56 1.25 4.43
N THR A 273 -13.72 1.02 3.82
CA THR A 273 -14.27 -0.33 3.62
C THR A 273 -14.06 -0.87 2.22
N LYS A 274 -13.43 -0.11 1.33
CA LYS A 274 -13.18 -0.45 -0.08
C LYS A 274 -11.88 0.20 -0.56
N GLY A 275 -11.24 -0.42 -1.53
CA GLY A 275 -10.07 0.15 -2.21
C GLY A 275 -10.38 1.42 -3.01
N ASN A 276 -9.36 2.23 -3.21
CA ASN A 276 -9.39 3.45 -3.99
C ASN A 276 -8.59 3.26 -5.28
N PRO A 277 -9.25 2.98 -6.42
CA PRO A 277 -8.56 2.71 -7.68
C PRO A 277 -7.91 3.94 -8.32
N ASN A 278 -8.18 5.14 -7.80
CA ASN A 278 -7.57 6.39 -8.28
C ASN A 278 -6.37 6.83 -7.43
N GLY A 279 -6.15 6.17 -6.29
CA GLY A 279 -5.12 6.54 -5.34
C GLY A 279 -5.36 7.87 -4.63
N PHE A 280 -4.31 8.44 -4.06
CA PHE A 280 -4.41 9.64 -3.21
C PHE A 280 -3.17 10.53 -3.32
N SER A 281 -3.36 11.84 -3.14
CA SER A 281 -2.27 12.80 -2.93
C SER A 281 -2.00 13.11 -1.45
N ASP A 282 -3.02 12.94 -0.60
CA ASP A 282 -2.94 13.11 0.86
C ASP A 282 -3.26 11.77 1.54
N PRO A 283 -2.27 11.07 2.11
CA PRO A 283 -2.50 9.78 2.77
C PRO A 283 -3.46 9.89 3.96
N SER A 284 -3.52 11.03 4.66
CA SER A 284 -4.33 11.17 5.88
C SER A 284 -5.82 11.08 5.67
N ILE A 285 -6.30 11.10 4.43
CA ILE A 285 -7.71 10.87 4.12
C ILE A 285 -8.10 9.42 4.41
N GLU A 286 -7.23 8.47 4.12
CA GLU A 286 -7.56 7.03 4.14
C GLU A 286 -6.62 6.21 5.05
N TRP A 287 -5.52 6.80 5.51
CA TRP A 287 -4.46 6.15 6.26
C TRP A 287 -4.16 6.90 7.56
N GLU A 288 -3.56 6.18 8.50
CA GLU A 288 -3.04 6.71 9.76
C GLU A 288 -1.71 6.03 10.11
N SER A 289 -0.91 6.67 10.96
CA SER A 289 0.32 6.08 11.47
C SER A 289 0.04 5.13 12.63
N PRO A 290 0.89 4.14 12.89
CA PRO A 290 0.83 3.33 14.09
C PRO A 290 0.72 4.14 15.37
N THR A 291 -0.10 3.69 16.31
CA THR A 291 -0.33 4.34 17.62
C THR A 291 0.95 4.42 18.46
N SER A 292 1.92 3.54 18.20
CA SER A 292 3.25 3.56 18.82
C SER A 292 4.06 4.81 18.46
N GLY A 293 3.71 5.50 17.38
CA GLY A 293 4.50 6.57 16.78
C GLY A 293 5.80 6.07 16.13
N ALA A 294 6.02 4.75 16.08
CA ALA A 294 7.17 4.17 15.44
C ALA A 294 7.04 4.31 13.91
N LYS A 295 8.16 4.70 13.28
CA LYS A 295 8.26 4.75 11.81
C LYS A 295 8.17 3.35 11.19
N LEU A 296 8.64 2.34 11.90
CA LEU A 296 8.54 0.95 11.50
C LEU A 296 7.80 0.18 12.60
N ASP A 297 6.67 -0.40 12.23
CA ASP A 297 5.82 -1.16 13.14
C ASP A 297 5.26 -2.39 12.41
N TYR A 298 5.45 -3.58 12.98
CA TYR A 298 4.93 -4.85 12.45
C TYR A 298 3.80 -5.42 13.30
N SER A 299 3.35 -4.71 14.35
CA SER A 299 2.39 -5.23 15.32
C SER A 299 1.04 -5.59 14.70
N ASN A 300 0.71 -4.99 13.55
CA ASN A 300 -0.50 -5.22 12.79
C ASN A 300 -0.26 -6.06 11.51
N PHE A 301 1.00 -6.26 11.13
CA PHE A 301 1.33 -6.84 9.85
C PHE A 301 1.03 -8.34 9.82
N GLY A 302 0.23 -8.77 8.85
CA GLY A 302 -0.30 -10.13 8.75
C GLY A 302 -1.54 -10.38 9.61
N GLN A 303 -2.04 -9.34 10.29
CA GLN A 303 -3.27 -9.41 11.07
C GLN A 303 -4.00 -8.09 10.93
N LYS A 304 -4.98 -7.95 10.02
CA LYS A 304 -5.74 -6.70 9.95
C LYS A 304 -6.44 -6.40 11.27
N SER A 305 -5.86 -5.50 12.05
CA SER A 305 -6.48 -4.83 13.18
C SER A 305 -6.80 -3.40 12.79
N CYS A 306 -8.00 -3.01 13.18
CA CYS A 306 -8.41 -1.63 13.20
C CYS A 306 -7.72 -0.92 14.37
N PRO A 307 -7.02 0.20 14.15
CA PRO A 307 -6.45 1.02 15.22
C PRO A 307 -7.52 1.68 16.10
#